data_AF-A0ABD2IRW4-F1
#
_entry.id   AF-A0ABD2IRW4-F1
#
_cell.length_a   1.000
_cell.length_b   1.000
_cell.length_c   1.000
_cell.angle_alpha   90.00
_cell.angle_beta   90.00
_cell.angle_gamma   90.00
#
_symmetry.space_group_name_H-M   'P 1'
#
loop_
_entity.id
_entity.type
_entity.pdbx_description
1 polymer ?
#
loop_
_entity_poly.entity_id
_entity_poly.type
_entity_poly.pdbx_seq_one_letter_code
_entity_poly.pdbx_strand_id
1 'polypeptide(L)'
;MWFKICGKYPIGGVELCFYFIVWLSHSLLAFLLTTNASRSVGHWLDHWLEPSSYSRTIRMDNSDIELKLFRQSLPNVLGAFAINSVVFRLVLRLGMSKNGRSLLLISVWFALNAYLASVRCLLLVIFATFLILSVTLLSNCQLFAWAFAILAIAKVSVWAPFSSDPAKYYREFNFYLYSAIKAINLSVFLVRNRPAIRLDFELAMEFLEYLLYPPFSTALIVLFEDFRCQFRQVNQQISRLKMSSLFWHAFRLLFWFFVLDFLLHLCKANAFFNSPFSLLEHLNHYEVASIAYVVGHLFHLKYFLIFGIPSLFASFDGFHSPGAPICVARVAKYSQMWRYFDRGLYNFLKEQLYIPLITFGAFSSVHRQIGPNLATIFLRHFVPMFAVFAFVLFWHGLSPNYFCWVSLSATALIAERIGQSLPKWHTIWPNCSEATFVRLKAASMLFTVIPGIFGIFFFLGLNGVGAFVFRSLLLDGLSQILSLRIFSSNSAGFVLLHLFLLGFCFNNVCLFIDAKLAPAQQRKNGKGSEKNE
;
A
#
# COMPACT_ATOMS: atom_id res chain seq x y z
N MET A 1 1.63 -22.25 21.42
CA MET A 1 2.12 -20.95 21.91
C MET A 1 1.00 -19.90 21.85
N TRP A 2 -0.07 -20.06 22.63
CA TRP A 2 -1.28 -19.20 22.56
C TRP A 2 -1.74 -18.62 23.93
N PHE A 3 -1.18 -19.09 25.04
CA PHE A 3 -1.45 -18.60 26.39
C PHE A 3 -0.14 -18.50 27.19
N LYS A 4 -0.05 -17.54 28.14
CA LYS A 4 1.16 -16.98 28.79
C LYS A 4 1.94 -16.02 27.86
N ILE A 5 2.43 -14.83 28.23
CA ILE A 5 2.39 -13.94 29.42
C ILE A 5 2.44 -12.50 28.83
N CYS A 6 1.87 -11.43 29.39
CA CYS A 6 1.11 -11.21 30.62
C CYS A 6 -0.21 -10.43 30.34
N GLY A 7 -0.82 -9.86 31.39
CA GLY A 7 -1.99 -8.97 31.35
C GLY A 7 -3.29 -9.66 30.94
N LYS A 8 -4.28 -9.72 31.84
CA LYS A 8 -5.66 -10.06 31.44
C LYS A 8 -6.13 -8.96 30.47
N TYR A 9 -6.53 -9.35 29.27
CA TYR A 9 -7.21 -8.42 28.37
C TYR A 9 -8.62 -8.16 28.94
N PRO A 10 -9.19 -6.94 28.85
CA PRO A 10 -10.45 -6.62 29.54
C PRO A 10 -11.66 -7.47 29.10
N ILE A 11 -11.66 -7.94 27.84
CA ILE A 11 -12.70 -8.83 27.31
C ILE A 11 -12.45 -10.28 27.77
N GLY A 12 -13.50 -10.94 28.25
CA GLY A 12 -13.44 -12.32 28.72
C GLY A 12 -13.09 -13.33 27.62
N GLY A 13 -12.45 -14.44 27.99
CA GLY A 13 -11.96 -15.43 27.01
C GLY A 13 -13.04 -16.05 26.12
N VAL A 14 -14.23 -16.32 26.67
CA VAL A 14 -15.38 -16.87 25.92
C VAL A 14 -15.91 -15.87 24.90
N GLU A 15 -16.11 -14.62 25.32
CA GLU A 15 -16.57 -13.53 24.45
C GLU A 15 -15.56 -13.21 23.34
N LEU A 16 -14.26 -13.19 23.67
CA LEU A 16 -13.21 -13.03 22.67
C LEU A 16 -13.18 -14.20 21.68
N CYS A 17 -13.37 -15.44 22.15
CA CYS A 17 -13.47 -16.62 21.30
C CYS A 17 -14.67 -16.52 20.34
N PHE A 18 -15.83 -16.08 20.82
CA PHE A 18 -17.00 -15.77 19.99
C PHE A 18 -16.67 -14.75 18.90
N TYR A 19 -16.01 -13.63 19.24
CA TYR A 19 -15.60 -12.64 18.23
C TYR A 19 -14.65 -13.22 17.16
N PHE A 20 -13.71 -14.08 17.55
CA PHE A 20 -12.83 -14.79 16.61
C PHE A 20 -13.60 -15.78 15.71
N ILE A 21 -14.55 -16.54 16.27
CA ILE A 21 -15.39 -17.47 15.51
C ILE A 21 -16.25 -16.71 14.50
N VAL A 22 -16.93 -15.63 14.92
CA VAL A 22 -17.73 -14.78 14.03
C VAL A 22 -16.86 -14.17 12.94
N TRP A 23 -15.65 -13.69 13.27
CA TRP A 23 -14.72 -13.15 12.29
C TRP A 23 -14.31 -14.18 11.23
N LEU A 24 -13.77 -15.33 11.64
CA LEU A 24 -13.34 -16.38 10.73
C LEU A 24 -14.50 -16.95 9.89
N SER A 25 -15.67 -17.13 10.51
CA SER A 25 -16.85 -17.69 9.83
C SER A 25 -17.39 -16.76 8.75
N HIS A 26 -17.50 -15.45 9.00
CA HIS A 26 -17.95 -14.51 7.95
C HIS A 26 -16.90 -14.33 6.86
N SER A 27 -15.60 -14.35 7.20
CA SER A 27 -14.53 -14.32 6.20
C SER A 27 -14.63 -15.49 5.24
N LEU A 28 -14.81 -16.72 5.74
CA LEU A 28 -15.00 -17.92 4.93
C LEU A 28 -16.31 -17.88 4.13
N LEU A 29 -17.40 -17.45 4.76
CA LEU A 29 -18.71 -17.32 4.11
C LEU A 29 -18.67 -16.33 2.95
N ALA A 30 -17.92 -15.22 3.05
CA ALA A 30 -17.76 -14.28 1.96
C ALA A 30 -17.13 -14.95 0.73
N PHE A 31 -16.04 -15.72 0.89
CA PHE A 31 -15.46 -16.49 -0.24
C PHE A 31 -16.45 -17.50 -0.82
N LEU A 32 -17.25 -18.18 -0.01
CA LEU A 32 -18.28 -19.12 -0.48
C LEU A 32 -19.41 -18.42 -1.26
N LEU A 33 -19.93 -17.31 -0.74
CA LEU A 33 -20.99 -16.53 -1.39
C LEU A 33 -20.49 -15.93 -2.71
N THR A 34 -19.28 -15.38 -2.73
CA THR A 34 -18.63 -14.92 -3.96
C THR A 34 -18.46 -16.05 -4.98
N THR A 35 -17.98 -17.23 -4.58
CA THR A 35 -17.90 -18.40 -5.47
C THR A 35 -19.27 -18.85 -5.99
N ASN A 36 -20.32 -18.74 -5.20
CA ASN A 36 -21.68 -19.04 -5.64
C ASN A 36 -22.19 -17.99 -6.64
N ALA A 37 -21.98 -16.69 -6.40
CA ALA A 37 -22.30 -15.61 -7.33
C ALA A 37 -21.55 -15.75 -8.67
N SER A 38 -20.27 -16.14 -8.62
CA SER A 38 -19.45 -16.48 -9.79
C SER A 38 -19.97 -17.66 -10.62
N ARG A 39 -20.84 -18.50 -10.04
CA ARG A 39 -21.50 -19.64 -10.71
C ARG A 39 -22.91 -19.28 -11.18
N SER A 40 -23.68 -18.53 -10.40
CA SER A 40 -25.06 -18.14 -10.73
C SER A 40 -25.13 -17.18 -11.91
N VAL A 41 -24.22 -16.21 -12.00
CA VAL A 41 -24.09 -15.29 -13.15
C VAL A 41 -23.56 -16.02 -14.40
N GLY A 42 -22.85 -17.14 -14.20
CA GLY A 42 -22.51 -18.11 -15.25
C GLY A 42 -21.85 -17.50 -16.48
N HIS A 43 -22.43 -17.76 -17.65
CA HIS A 43 -21.88 -17.37 -18.95
C HIS A 43 -21.74 -15.87 -19.18
N TRP A 44 -22.50 -15.02 -18.48
CA TRP A 44 -22.31 -13.57 -18.57
C TRP A 44 -20.92 -13.17 -18.07
N LEU A 45 -20.45 -13.81 -16.99
CA LEU A 45 -19.13 -13.50 -16.43
C LEU A 45 -17.98 -14.02 -17.31
N ASP A 46 -18.20 -15.06 -18.12
CA ASP A 46 -17.17 -15.69 -18.97
C ASP A 46 -16.54 -14.73 -20.00
N HIS A 47 -17.17 -13.60 -20.32
CA HIS A 47 -16.60 -12.54 -21.16
C HIS A 47 -15.35 -11.87 -20.53
N TRP A 48 -15.27 -11.85 -19.19
CA TRP A 48 -14.15 -11.30 -18.42
C TRP A 48 -13.14 -12.36 -17.97
N LEU A 49 -13.29 -13.62 -18.41
CA LEU A 49 -12.47 -14.75 -17.96
C LEU A 49 -11.68 -15.40 -19.09
N GLU A 50 -10.44 -15.72 -18.78
CA GLU A 50 -9.54 -16.36 -19.74
C GLU A 50 -9.43 -17.87 -19.49
N PRO A 51 -9.09 -18.67 -20.50
CA PRO A 51 -8.70 -20.06 -20.29
C PRO A 51 -7.45 -20.12 -19.38
N SER A 52 -7.45 -21.05 -18.42
CA SER A 52 -6.32 -21.28 -17.54
C SER A 52 -5.11 -21.83 -18.30
N SER A 53 -3.90 -21.53 -17.82
CA SER A 53 -2.66 -22.14 -18.30
C SER A 53 -2.59 -23.64 -18.00
N TYR A 54 -3.35 -24.15 -17.04
CA TYR A 54 -3.40 -25.58 -16.71
C TYR A 54 -4.34 -26.38 -17.63
N SER A 55 -5.43 -25.76 -18.09
CA SER A 55 -6.39 -26.38 -19.02
C SER A 55 -7.26 -25.34 -19.69
N ARG A 56 -7.52 -25.53 -20.99
CA ARG A 56 -8.46 -24.69 -21.76
C ARG A 56 -9.92 -24.79 -21.27
N THR A 57 -10.28 -25.85 -20.55
CA THR A 57 -11.63 -26.05 -20.00
C THR A 57 -11.89 -25.29 -18.71
N ILE A 58 -10.84 -24.91 -17.98
CA ILE A 58 -10.94 -24.21 -16.70
C ILE A 58 -10.81 -22.71 -16.97
N ARG A 59 -11.76 -21.91 -16.48
CA ARG A 59 -11.71 -20.45 -16.58
C ARG A 59 -10.97 -19.84 -15.38
N MET A 60 -10.20 -18.80 -15.65
CA MET A 60 -9.44 -18.03 -14.67
C MET A 60 -9.82 -16.55 -14.75
N ASP A 61 -9.96 -15.91 -13.59
CA ASP A 61 -10.12 -14.47 -13.48
C ASP A 61 -8.77 -13.75 -13.63
N ASN A 62 -8.53 -13.25 -14.85
CA ASN A 62 -7.40 -12.38 -15.19
C ASN A 62 -7.87 -10.95 -15.46
N SER A 63 -9.04 -10.54 -14.96
CA SER A 63 -9.62 -9.23 -15.30
C SER A 63 -8.88 -8.05 -14.65
N ASP A 64 -8.19 -8.28 -13.53
CA ASP A 64 -7.25 -7.32 -12.96
C ASP A 64 -6.02 -7.23 -13.89
N ILE A 65 -6.02 -6.18 -14.72
CA ILE A 65 -5.02 -5.96 -15.76
C ILE A 65 -3.61 -5.85 -15.16
N GLU A 66 -3.46 -5.18 -14.01
CA GLU A 66 -2.16 -5.03 -13.34
C GLU A 66 -1.61 -6.39 -12.88
N LEU A 67 -2.45 -7.23 -12.27
CA LEU A 67 -2.09 -8.57 -11.82
C LEU A 67 -1.76 -9.50 -12.99
N LYS A 68 -2.54 -9.42 -14.06
CA LYS A 68 -2.31 -10.19 -15.30
C LYS A 68 -0.95 -9.84 -15.90
N LEU A 69 -0.68 -8.55 -16.10
CA LEU A 69 0.58 -8.05 -16.64
C LEU A 69 1.78 -8.37 -15.72
N PHE A 70 1.61 -8.23 -14.41
CA PHE A 70 2.60 -8.64 -13.41
C PHE A 70 2.96 -10.12 -13.56
N ARG A 71 1.96 -11.02 -13.59
CA ARG A 71 2.16 -12.47 -13.77
C ARG A 71 2.87 -12.81 -15.09
N GLN A 72 2.52 -12.13 -16.18
CA GLN A 72 3.20 -12.28 -17.48
C GLN A 72 4.67 -11.80 -17.42
N SER A 73 4.94 -10.71 -16.71
CA SER A 73 6.30 -10.15 -16.57
C SER A 73 7.22 -10.95 -15.64
N LEU A 74 6.64 -11.80 -14.77
CA LEU A 74 7.30 -12.41 -13.63
C LEU A 74 8.53 -13.27 -13.98
N PRO A 75 8.54 -14.12 -15.03
CA PRO A 75 9.72 -14.93 -15.36
C PRO A 75 10.95 -14.06 -15.70
N ASN A 76 10.76 -12.96 -16.43
CA ASN A 76 11.85 -12.05 -16.78
C ASN A 76 12.39 -11.32 -15.53
N VAL A 77 11.49 -10.89 -14.64
CA VAL A 77 11.84 -10.21 -13.38
C VAL A 77 12.62 -11.14 -12.46
N LEU A 78 12.15 -12.37 -12.23
CA LEU A 78 12.84 -13.37 -11.40
C LEU A 78 14.22 -13.72 -11.98
N GLY A 79 14.33 -13.93 -13.29
CA GLY A 79 15.60 -14.19 -13.95
C GLY A 79 16.60 -13.04 -13.80
N ALA A 80 16.18 -11.81 -14.10
CA ALA A 80 17.03 -10.63 -13.99
C ALA A 80 17.45 -10.34 -12.53
N PHE A 81 16.56 -10.52 -11.56
CA PHE A 81 16.89 -10.34 -10.15
C PHE A 81 17.81 -11.44 -9.60
N ALA A 82 17.65 -12.69 -10.05
CA ALA A 82 18.58 -13.78 -9.70
C ALA A 82 19.98 -13.53 -10.29
N ILE A 83 20.07 -13.11 -11.56
CA ILE A 83 21.34 -12.73 -12.20
C ILE A 83 21.97 -11.56 -11.44
N ASN A 84 21.19 -10.51 -11.12
CA ASN A 84 21.65 -9.41 -10.28
C ASN A 84 22.26 -9.90 -8.96
N SER A 85 21.54 -10.70 -8.17
CA SER A 85 22.04 -11.14 -6.85
C SER A 85 23.29 -12.01 -6.94
N VAL A 86 23.45 -12.81 -8.00
CA VAL A 86 24.69 -13.57 -8.25
C VAL A 86 25.84 -12.60 -8.58
N VAL A 87 25.67 -11.72 -9.56
CA VAL A 87 26.71 -10.76 -9.98
C VAL A 87 27.07 -9.82 -8.83
N PHE A 88 26.09 -9.32 -8.09
CA PHE A 88 26.28 -8.44 -6.93
C PHE A 88 27.19 -9.08 -5.87
N ARG A 89 26.93 -10.33 -5.50
CA ARG A 89 27.80 -11.08 -4.57
C ARG A 89 29.19 -11.35 -5.13
N LEU A 90 29.33 -11.59 -6.44
CA LEU A 90 30.63 -11.77 -7.08
C LEU A 90 31.43 -10.46 -7.04
N VAL A 91 30.86 -9.35 -7.49
CA VAL A 91 31.53 -8.03 -7.53
C VAL A 91 31.96 -7.56 -6.14
N LEU A 92 31.16 -7.81 -5.09
CA LEU A 92 31.56 -7.48 -3.71
C LEU A 92 32.74 -8.33 -3.19
N ARG A 93 32.97 -9.53 -3.74
CA ARG A 93 34.12 -10.39 -3.43
C ARG A 93 35.36 -10.10 -4.28
N LEU A 94 35.22 -9.40 -5.40
CA LEU A 94 36.39 -8.96 -6.18
C LEU A 94 37.16 -7.90 -5.38
N GLY A 95 38.49 -8.01 -5.37
CA GLY A 95 39.41 -7.05 -4.74
C GLY A 95 39.52 -5.69 -5.45
N MET A 96 38.43 -5.23 -6.08
CA MET A 96 38.36 -3.98 -6.82
C MET A 96 38.21 -2.78 -5.88
N SER A 97 38.69 -1.61 -6.34
CA SER A 97 38.42 -0.32 -5.68
C SER A 97 36.91 -0.04 -5.59
N LYS A 98 36.50 0.86 -4.67
CA LYS A 98 35.09 1.27 -4.54
C LYS A 98 34.50 1.68 -5.90
N ASN A 99 35.14 2.63 -6.56
CA ASN A 99 34.70 3.17 -7.85
C ASN A 99 34.67 2.10 -8.95
N GLY A 100 35.63 1.17 -8.96
CA GLY A 100 35.64 0.05 -9.90
C GLY A 100 34.43 -0.89 -9.72
N ARG A 101 34.05 -1.19 -8.46
CA ARG A 101 32.83 -1.95 -8.17
C ARG A 101 31.57 -1.20 -8.58
N SER A 102 31.48 0.09 -8.23
CA SER A 102 30.34 0.96 -8.59
C SER A 102 30.13 1.01 -10.10
N LEU A 103 31.19 1.26 -10.89
CA LEU A 103 31.10 1.28 -12.35
C LEU A 103 30.63 -0.07 -12.93
N LEU A 104 31.21 -1.18 -12.47
CA LEU A 104 30.81 -2.52 -12.93
C LEU A 104 29.34 -2.84 -12.59
N LEU A 105 28.89 -2.50 -11.38
CA LEU A 105 27.48 -2.65 -10.97
C LEU A 105 26.56 -1.76 -11.80
N ILE A 106 26.90 -0.48 -12.00
CA ILE A 106 26.13 0.45 -12.85
C ILE A 106 25.99 -0.10 -14.27
N SER A 107 27.07 -0.62 -14.89
CA SER A 107 27.01 -1.21 -16.23
C SER A 107 26.12 -2.46 -16.30
N VAL A 108 26.22 -3.36 -15.32
CA VAL A 108 25.36 -4.56 -15.23
C VAL A 108 23.90 -4.17 -15.00
N TRP A 109 23.64 -3.22 -14.11
CA TRP A 109 22.29 -2.75 -13.81
C TRP A 109 21.69 -1.98 -15.00
N PHE A 110 22.47 -1.21 -15.75
CA PHE A 110 22.03 -0.62 -17.01
C PHE A 110 21.58 -1.70 -17.99
N ALA A 111 22.39 -2.75 -18.19
CA ALA A 111 22.04 -3.86 -19.08
C ALA A 111 20.78 -4.63 -18.62
N LEU A 112 20.65 -4.90 -17.31
CA LEU A 112 19.47 -5.59 -16.75
C LEU A 112 18.19 -4.75 -16.86
N ASN A 113 18.24 -3.43 -16.59
CA ASN A 113 17.06 -2.58 -16.78
C ASN A 113 16.75 -2.35 -18.27
N ALA A 114 17.76 -2.33 -19.16
CA ALA A 114 17.55 -2.30 -20.60
C ALA A 114 16.88 -3.58 -21.15
N TYR A 115 17.15 -4.73 -20.53
CA TYR A 115 16.46 -6.00 -20.80
C TYR A 115 15.03 -6.01 -20.25
N LEU A 116 14.83 -5.55 -19.00
CA LEU A 116 13.53 -5.54 -18.34
C LEU A 116 12.58 -4.51 -18.97
N ALA A 117 12.95 -3.24 -18.97
CA ALA A 117 12.19 -2.15 -19.56
C ALA A 117 12.58 -2.02 -21.05
N SER A 118 13.34 -1.00 -21.44
CA SER A 118 14.04 -0.95 -22.73
C SER A 118 15.19 0.06 -22.67
N VAL A 119 16.13 -0.01 -23.63
CA VAL A 119 17.18 1.02 -23.80
C VAL A 119 16.56 2.41 -23.98
N ARG A 120 15.45 2.54 -24.74
CA ARG A 120 14.75 3.81 -24.96
C ARG A 120 14.17 4.36 -23.66
N CYS A 121 13.45 3.51 -22.91
CA CYS A 121 12.89 3.86 -21.61
C CYS A 121 13.99 4.30 -20.61
N LEU A 122 15.09 3.55 -20.58
CA LEU A 122 16.22 3.81 -19.70
C LEU A 122 16.92 5.15 -19.98
N LEU A 123 17.21 5.44 -21.25
CA LEU A 123 17.83 6.72 -21.66
C LEU A 123 16.90 7.91 -21.37
N LEU A 124 15.59 7.77 -21.61
CA LEU A 124 14.60 8.83 -21.31
C LEU A 124 14.49 9.10 -19.81
N VAL A 125 14.48 8.05 -18.98
CA VAL A 125 14.48 8.19 -17.51
C VAL A 125 15.74 8.88 -17.00
N ILE A 126 16.91 8.49 -17.50
CA ILE A 126 18.19 9.11 -17.12
C ILE A 126 18.19 10.59 -17.53
N PHE A 127 17.83 10.90 -18.78
CA PHE A 127 17.73 12.27 -19.27
C PHE A 127 16.74 13.13 -18.46
N ALA A 128 15.52 12.63 -18.22
CA ALA A 128 14.52 13.33 -17.43
C ALA A 128 14.98 13.56 -15.99
N THR A 129 15.64 12.58 -15.37
CA THR A 129 16.21 12.71 -14.02
C THR A 129 17.27 13.81 -13.97
N PHE A 130 18.20 13.84 -14.92
CA PHE A 130 19.21 14.90 -15.00
C PHE A 130 18.62 16.28 -15.31
N LEU A 131 17.59 16.37 -16.15
CA LEU A 131 16.88 17.62 -16.44
C LEU A 131 16.19 18.17 -15.19
N ILE A 132 15.39 17.36 -14.50
CA ILE A 132 14.69 17.73 -13.25
C ILE A 132 15.71 18.18 -12.20
N LEU A 133 16.79 17.42 -12.04
CA LEU A 133 17.86 17.72 -11.10
C LEU A 133 18.54 19.06 -11.43
N SER A 134 18.89 19.29 -12.70
CA SER A 134 19.57 20.51 -13.13
C SER A 134 18.71 21.76 -12.90
N VAL A 135 17.43 21.73 -13.29
CA VAL A 135 16.48 22.81 -13.04
C VAL A 135 16.32 23.07 -11.54
N THR A 136 16.23 22.01 -10.73
CA THR A 136 16.05 22.13 -9.28
C THR A 136 17.28 22.69 -8.57
N LEU A 137 18.49 22.33 -9.02
CA LEU A 137 19.75 22.86 -8.48
C LEU A 137 20.03 24.30 -8.90
N LEU A 138 19.72 24.67 -10.15
CA LEU A 138 19.87 26.04 -10.66
C LEU A 138 18.89 27.00 -10.00
N SER A 139 17.62 26.60 -9.86
CA SER A 139 16.59 27.39 -9.16
C SER A 139 16.68 27.36 -7.63
N ASN A 140 17.45 26.40 -7.08
CA ASN A 140 17.49 26.08 -5.65
C ASN A 140 16.11 25.82 -5.01
N CYS A 141 15.11 25.38 -5.80
CA CYS A 141 13.73 25.27 -5.36
C CYS A 141 13.14 23.88 -5.63
N GLN A 142 12.93 23.11 -4.55
CA GLN A 142 12.38 21.76 -4.62
C GLN A 142 10.98 21.68 -5.28
N LEU A 143 10.23 22.79 -5.39
CA LEU A 143 8.90 22.81 -6.01
C LEU A 143 8.95 22.48 -7.51
N PHE A 144 10.05 22.80 -8.21
CA PHE A 144 10.22 22.41 -9.61
C PHE A 144 10.30 20.89 -9.76
N ALA A 145 11.02 20.19 -8.88
CA ALA A 145 11.06 18.72 -8.89
C ALA A 145 9.67 18.10 -8.66
N TRP A 146 8.89 18.64 -7.72
CA TRP A 146 7.51 18.19 -7.49
C TRP A 146 6.62 18.45 -8.71
N ALA A 147 6.62 19.66 -9.26
CA ALA A 147 5.80 20.03 -10.41
C ALA A 147 6.13 19.17 -11.64
N PHE A 148 7.41 19.01 -11.96
CA PHE A 148 7.85 18.24 -13.13
C PHE A 148 7.50 16.76 -13.00
N ALA A 149 7.66 16.18 -11.80
CA ALA A 149 7.31 14.78 -11.58
C ALA A 149 5.81 14.54 -11.55
N ILE A 150 5.00 15.45 -10.95
CA ILE A 150 3.53 15.37 -11.02
C ILE A 150 3.06 15.42 -12.48
N LEU A 151 3.61 16.31 -13.30
CA LEU A 151 3.31 16.37 -14.74
C LEU A 151 3.75 15.11 -15.48
N ALA A 152 4.97 14.60 -15.20
CA ALA A 152 5.48 13.38 -15.80
C ALA A 152 4.59 12.17 -15.48
N ILE A 153 4.21 11.98 -14.22
CA ILE A 153 3.32 10.91 -13.75
C ILE A 153 1.92 11.05 -14.37
N ALA A 154 1.29 12.21 -14.24
CA ALA A 154 -0.09 12.45 -14.70
C ALA A 154 -0.28 12.40 -16.22
N LYS A 155 0.81 12.48 -17.00
CA LYS A 155 0.79 12.42 -18.47
C LYS A 155 1.66 11.30 -19.05
N VAL A 156 2.08 10.32 -18.25
CA VAL A 156 3.00 9.24 -18.70
C VAL A 156 2.49 8.51 -19.95
N SER A 157 1.17 8.29 -20.06
CA SER A 157 0.52 7.68 -21.24
C SER A 157 0.59 8.50 -22.53
N VAL A 158 0.97 9.78 -22.46
CA VAL A 158 1.02 10.71 -23.61
C VAL A 158 2.44 10.87 -24.13
N TRP A 159 3.44 10.92 -23.25
CA TRP A 159 4.84 11.21 -23.63
C TRP A 159 5.76 9.98 -23.63
N ALA A 160 5.43 8.90 -22.92
CA ALA A 160 6.30 7.73 -22.83
C ALA A 160 6.11 6.79 -24.03
N PRO A 161 7.17 6.46 -24.81
CA PRO A 161 7.08 5.56 -25.95
C PRO A 161 7.07 4.10 -25.48
N PHE A 162 5.91 3.64 -25.03
CA PHE A 162 5.71 2.28 -24.54
C PHE A 162 5.86 1.19 -25.61
N SER A 163 6.40 0.05 -25.21
CA SER A 163 6.41 -1.18 -26.00
C SER A 163 4.99 -1.73 -26.21
N SER A 164 4.76 -2.35 -27.36
CA SER A 164 3.51 -3.07 -27.66
C SER A 164 3.41 -4.44 -26.98
N ASP A 165 4.52 -5.03 -26.54
CA ASP A 165 4.53 -6.25 -25.73
C ASP A 165 3.96 -5.96 -24.32
N PRO A 166 2.88 -6.62 -23.88
CA PRO A 166 2.23 -6.30 -22.61
C PRO A 166 3.12 -6.51 -21.38
N ALA A 167 3.96 -7.54 -21.38
CA ALA A 167 4.86 -7.84 -20.25
C ALA A 167 5.97 -6.77 -20.11
N LYS A 168 6.46 -6.25 -21.23
CA LYS A 168 7.44 -5.16 -21.30
C LYS A 168 6.80 -3.80 -21.01
N TYR A 169 5.62 -3.53 -21.55
CA TYR A 169 4.79 -2.34 -21.24
C TYR A 169 4.68 -2.13 -19.73
N TYR A 170 4.32 -3.17 -18.98
CA TYR A 170 4.15 -3.10 -17.53
C TYR A 170 5.45 -2.76 -16.80
N ARG A 171 6.58 -3.31 -17.24
CA ARG A 171 7.89 -3.01 -16.63
C ARG A 171 8.37 -1.61 -16.98
N GLU A 172 8.14 -1.12 -18.20
CA GLU A 172 8.41 0.26 -18.61
C GLU A 172 7.55 1.26 -17.84
N PHE A 173 6.23 1.02 -17.73
CA PHE A 173 5.28 1.86 -16.99
C PHE A 173 5.72 2.07 -15.54
N ASN A 174 6.03 0.97 -14.86
CA ASN A 174 6.56 0.99 -13.51
C ASN A 174 7.93 1.69 -13.44
N PHE A 175 8.86 1.38 -14.34
CA PHE A 175 10.19 2.02 -14.34
C PHE A 175 10.11 3.54 -14.52
N TYR A 176 9.22 4.07 -15.37
CA TYR A 176 8.98 5.51 -15.47
C TYR A 176 8.42 6.11 -14.16
N LEU A 177 7.35 5.53 -13.60
CA LEU A 177 6.70 6.07 -12.39
C LEU A 177 7.63 6.07 -11.18
N TYR A 178 8.27 4.95 -10.89
CA TYR A 178 9.15 4.84 -9.73
C TYR A 178 10.44 5.66 -9.92
N SER A 179 10.95 5.80 -11.15
CA SER A 179 12.08 6.70 -11.40
C SER A 179 11.73 8.18 -11.25
N ALA A 180 10.50 8.60 -11.56
CA ALA A 180 10.04 9.96 -11.25
C ALA A 180 10.06 10.22 -9.74
N ILE A 181 9.62 9.25 -8.91
CA ILE A 181 9.75 9.32 -7.45
C ILE A 181 11.22 9.40 -7.01
N LYS A 182 12.11 8.61 -7.62
CA LYS A 182 13.56 8.69 -7.33
C LYS A 182 14.14 10.07 -7.67
N ALA A 183 13.77 10.65 -8.80
CA ALA A 183 14.20 11.99 -9.22
C ALA A 183 13.73 13.09 -8.25
N ILE A 184 12.49 13.04 -7.74
CA ILE A 184 12.03 13.94 -6.67
C ILE A 184 12.90 13.75 -5.43
N ASN A 185 13.02 12.52 -4.92
CA ASN A 185 13.75 12.21 -3.69
C ASN A 185 15.18 12.75 -3.73
N LEU A 186 15.88 12.52 -4.84
CA LEU A 186 17.23 13.01 -5.08
C LEU A 186 17.29 14.55 -5.11
N SER A 187 16.42 15.19 -5.89
CA SER A 187 16.40 16.65 -6.03
C SER A 187 16.08 17.35 -4.71
N VAL A 188 15.13 16.80 -3.94
CA VAL A 188 14.77 17.28 -2.60
C VAL A 188 15.92 17.10 -1.61
N PHE A 189 16.56 15.92 -1.61
CA PHE A 189 17.71 15.62 -0.76
C PHE A 189 18.85 16.63 -0.98
N LEU A 190 19.18 16.94 -2.24
CA LEU A 190 20.26 17.87 -2.58
C LEU A 190 19.94 19.32 -2.23
N VAL A 191 18.71 19.79 -2.46
CA VAL A 191 18.30 21.15 -2.04
C VAL A 191 18.37 21.31 -0.53
N ARG A 192 17.91 20.30 0.24
CA ARG A 192 17.90 20.36 1.71
C ARG A 192 19.30 20.26 2.34
N ASN A 193 20.22 19.53 1.70
CA ASN A 193 21.58 19.29 2.22
C ASN A 193 22.68 20.07 1.50
N ARG A 194 22.32 21.02 0.62
CA ARG A 194 23.26 21.79 -0.23
C ARG A 194 24.49 22.38 0.50
N PRO A 195 24.40 22.91 1.73
CA PRO A 195 25.59 23.44 2.43
C PRO A 195 26.62 22.37 2.82
N ALA A 196 26.18 21.12 3.00
CA ALA A 196 26.99 20.02 3.51
C ALA A 196 27.44 19.04 2.41
N ILE A 197 26.95 19.18 1.17
CA ILE A 197 27.15 18.22 0.09
C ILE A 197 27.72 18.90 -1.15
N ARG A 198 28.83 18.36 -1.66
CA ARG A 198 29.40 18.73 -2.96
C ARG A 198 28.95 17.74 -4.02
N LEU A 199 28.69 18.23 -5.23
CA LEU A 199 28.42 17.38 -6.39
C LEU A 199 29.75 16.91 -6.96
N ASP A 200 30.15 15.70 -6.58
CA ASP A 200 31.36 15.03 -7.07
C ASP A 200 31.03 13.73 -7.82
N PHE A 201 32.08 13.08 -8.33
CA PHE A 201 31.96 11.84 -9.09
C PHE A 201 31.45 10.66 -8.24
N GLU A 202 31.77 10.62 -6.94
CA GLU A 202 31.32 9.56 -6.04
C GLU A 202 29.81 9.64 -5.81
N LEU A 203 29.32 10.85 -5.56
CA LEU A 203 27.91 11.13 -5.37
C LEU A 203 27.11 10.90 -6.67
N ALA A 204 27.68 11.22 -7.84
CA ALA A 204 27.08 10.90 -9.14
C ALA A 204 26.96 9.38 -9.37
N MET A 205 27.94 8.57 -8.94
CA MET A 205 27.81 7.11 -8.94
C MET A 205 26.73 6.65 -7.97
N GLU A 206 26.67 7.16 -6.73
CA GLU A 206 25.61 6.81 -5.76
C GLU A 206 24.19 7.10 -6.32
N PHE A 207 24.03 8.12 -7.16
CA PHE A 207 22.76 8.40 -7.84
C PHE A 207 22.41 7.38 -8.92
N LEU A 208 23.38 6.99 -9.76
CA LEU A 208 23.18 5.96 -10.78
C LEU A 208 22.93 4.59 -10.15
N GLU A 209 23.62 4.28 -9.06
CA GLU A 209 23.38 3.08 -8.25
C GLU A 209 21.93 3.07 -7.70
N TYR A 210 21.49 4.17 -7.08
CA TYR A 210 20.14 4.31 -6.56
C TYR A 210 19.06 4.22 -7.66
N LEU A 211 19.29 4.86 -8.81
CA LEU A 211 18.35 4.84 -9.94
C LEU A 211 18.21 3.42 -10.52
N LEU A 212 19.35 2.75 -10.76
CA LEU A 212 19.42 1.53 -11.56
C LEU A 212 19.33 0.23 -10.75
N TYR A 213 19.51 0.24 -9.42
CA TYR A 213 19.45 -0.99 -8.63
C TYR A 213 18.14 -1.78 -8.87
N PRO A 214 18.17 -2.97 -9.52
CA PRO A 214 16.97 -3.55 -10.14
C PRO A 214 15.83 -3.87 -9.17
N PRO A 215 16.05 -4.43 -7.96
CA PRO A 215 14.98 -4.66 -7.00
C PRO A 215 14.24 -3.38 -6.56
N PHE A 216 14.87 -2.21 -6.62
CA PHE A 216 14.22 -0.94 -6.27
C PHE A 216 13.85 -0.10 -7.51
N SER A 217 13.98 -0.59 -8.74
CA SER A 217 13.70 0.22 -9.94
C SER A 217 12.24 0.20 -10.41
N THR A 218 11.42 -0.75 -9.95
CA THR A 218 10.07 -0.97 -10.50
C THR A 218 8.91 -1.00 -9.50
N ALA A 219 9.10 -1.33 -8.22
CA ALA A 219 7.97 -1.58 -7.31
C ALA A 219 8.18 -1.21 -5.84
N LEU A 220 9.37 -0.71 -5.45
CA LEU A 220 9.66 -0.33 -4.06
C LEU A 220 10.14 1.11 -4.00
N ILE A 221 9.46 1.92 -3.20
CA ILE A 221 9.90 3.29 -2.87
C ILE A 221 10.80 3.22 -1.64
N VAL A 222 12.06 3.63 -1.82
CA VAL A 222 13.09 3.76 -0.78
C VAL A 222 13.67 5.16 -0.92
N LEU A 223 13.91 5.87 0.19
CA LEU A 223 14.49 7.22 0.11
C LEU A 223 15.97 7.12 -0.33
N PHE A 224 16.45 8.13 -1.05
CA PHE A 224 17.85 8.15 -1.50
C PHE A 224 18.84 8.02 -0.33
N GLU A 225 18.56 8.71 0.78
CA GLU A 225 19.39 8.67 1.98
C GLU A 225 19.41 7.28 2.66
N ASP A 226 18.25 6.61 2.74
CA ASP A 226 18.14 5.24 3.25
C ASP A 226 18.94 4.27 2.37
N PHE A 227 18.81 4.37 1.05
CA PHE A 227 19.56 3.56 0.10
C PHE A 227 21.07 3.76 0.27
N ARG A 228 21.52 5.03 0.28
CA ARG A 228 22.94 5.40 0.43
C ARG A 228 23.53 4.88 1.74
N CYS A 229 22.80 5.02 2.85
CA CYS A 229 23.22 4.52 4.16
C CYS A 229 23.38 2.99 4.16
N GLN A 230 22.40 2.27 3.62
CA GLN A 230 22.45 0.81 3.50
C GLN A 230 23.58 0.34 2.59
N PHE A 231 23.73 0.94 1.42
CA PHE A 231 24.73 0.54 0.43
C PHE A 231 26.16 0.67 0.97
N ARG A 232 26.45 1.76 1.70
CA ARG A 232 27.75 1.95 2.39
C ARG A 232 28.02 0.88 3.46
N GLN A 233 26.98 0.25 4.02
CA GLN A 233 27.07 -0.81 5.03
C GLN A 233 26.88 -2.23 4.48
N VAL A 234 26.72 -2.41 3.15
CA VAL A 234 26.19 -3.64 2.55
C VAL A 234 27.02 -4.90 2.88
N ASN A 235 28.36 -4.79 2.94
CA ASN A 235 29.22 -5.92 3.31
C ASN A 235 28.95 -6.40 4.75
N GLN A 236 28.73 -5.47 5.69
CA GLN A 236 28.39 -5.80 7.07
C GLN A 236 26.98 -6.40 7.15
N GLN A 237 26.02 -5.87 6.38
CA GLN A 237 24.67 -6.40 6.31
C GLN A 237 24.64 -7.82 5.74
N ILE A 238 25.35 -8.08 4.64
CA ILE A 238 25.53 -9.41 4.03
C ILE A 238 26.09 -10.42 5.04
N SER A 239 27.13 -10.04 5.81
CA SER A 239 27.73 -10.93 6.82
C SER A 239 26.76 -11.33 7.95
N ARG A 240 25.69 -10.55 8.16
CA ARG A 240 24.67 -10.77 9.19
C ARG A 240 23.39 -11.42 8.64
N LEU A 241 23.34 -11.77 7.36
CA LEU A 241 22.17 -12.39 6.74
C LEU A 241 21.87 -13.76 7.33
N LYS A 242 20.61 -13.96 7.72
CA LYS A 242 20.11 -15.25 8.20
C LYS A 242 19.42 -15.98 7.05
N MET A 243 20.11 -16.95 6.45
CA MET A 243 19.57 -17.74 5.33
C MET A 243 18.23 -18.40 5.64
N SER A 244 18.00 -18.84 6.89
CA SER A 244 16.69 -19.35 7.34
C SER A 244 15.56 -18.30 7.23
N SER A 245 15.85 -17.02 7.51
CA SER A 245 14.88 -15.93 7.36
C SER A 245 14.56 -15.65 5.89
N LEU A 246 15.55 -15.77 5.00
CA LEU A 246 15.38 -15.61 3.55
C LEU A 246 14.58 -16.77 2.97
N PHE A 247 14.86 -18.01 3.38
CA PHE A 247 14.08 -19.19 3.04
C PHE A 247 12.60 -19.04 3.47
N TRP A 248 12.34 -18.65 4.72
CA TRP A 248 10.96 -18.42 5.18
C TRP A 248 10.26 -17.28 4.43
N HIS A 249 10.99 -16.25 4.01
CA HIS A 249 10.44 -15.17 3.18
C HIS A 249 10.05 -15.70 1.78
N ALA A 250 10.97 -16.42 1.11
CA ALA A 250 10.72 -17.03 -0.19
C ALA A 250 9.58 -18.05 -0.17
N PHE A 251 9.58 -18.96 0.80
CA PHE A 251 8.51 -19.94 1.01
C PHE A 251 7.15 -19.26 1.21
N ARG A 252 7.10 -18.21 2.04
CA ARG A 252 5.86 -17.45 2.27
C ARG A 252 5.35 -16.79 0.98
N LEU A 253 6.23 -16.22 0.17
CA LEU A 253 5.84 -15.63 -1.12
C LEU A 253 5.31 -16.68 -2.08
N LEU A 254 6.01 -17.82 -2.21
CA LEU A 254 5.59 -18.93 -3.04
C LEU A 254 4.22 -19.51 -2.62
N PHE A 255 4.02 -19.70 -1.31
CA PHE A 255 2.73 -20.13 -0.76
C PHE A 255 1.59 -19.16 -1.13
N TRP A 256 1.76 -17.87 -0.89
CA TRP A 256 0.71 -16.89 -1.21
C TRP A 256 0.52 -16.66 -2.71
N PHE A 257 1.54 -16.91 -3.54
CA PHE A 257 1.40 -16.95 -5.00
C PHE A 257 0.44 -18.07 -5.42
N PHE A 258 0.65 -19.30 -4.94
CA PHE A 258 -0.26 -20.43 -5.25
C PHE A 258 -1.66 -20.25 -4.66
N VAL A 259 -1.79 -19.65 -3.46
CA VAL A 259 -3.12 -19.32 -2.90
C VAL A 259 -3.84 -18.28 -3.76
N LEU A 260 -3.15 -17.22 -4.22
CA LEU A 260 -3.75 -16.24 -5.13
C LEU A 260 -4.16 -16.90 -6.46
N ASP A 261 -3.28 -17.70 -7.06
CA ASP A 261 -3.55 -18.41 -8.31
C ASP A 261 -4.78 -19.33 -8.18
N PHE A 262 -4.89 -20.08 -7.08
CA PHE A 262 -6.08 -20.90 -6.76
C PHE A 262 -7.36 -20.06 -6.60
N LEU A 263 -7.30 -18.95 -5.86
CA LEU A 263 -8.47 -18.09 -5.62
C LEU A 263 -9.01 -17.46 -6.92
N LEU A 264 -8.14 -17.08 -7.86
CA LEU A 264 -8.53 -16.54 -9.17
C LEU A 264 -9.25 -17.57 -10.06
N HIS A 265 -9.07 -18.87 -9.83
CA HIS A 265 -9.88 -19.91 -10.46
C HIS A 265 -11.20 -20.15 -9.71
N LEU A 266 -11.23 -19.92 -8.40
CA LEU A 266 -12.35 -20.28 -7.52
C LEU A 266 -13.46 -19.21 -7.46
N CYS A 267 -13.11 -17.96 -7.17
CA CYS A 267 -14.08 -16.95 -6.72
C CYS A 267 -14.25 -15.76 -7.66
N LYS A 268 -13.64 -15.75 -8.86
CA LYS A 268 -13.85 -14.82 -9.99
C LYS A 268 -14.27 -13.37 -9.62
N ALA A 269 -13.67 -12.78 -8.59
CA ALA A 269 -14.23 -11.62 -7.91
C ALA A 269 -13.81 -10.31 -8.58
N ASN A 270 -12.60 -10.28 -9.16
CA ASN A 270 -12.11 -9.12 -9.90
C ASN A 270 -12.94 -8.92 -11.16
N ALA A 271 -13.42 -10.01 -11.78
CA ALA A 271 -14.26 -9.96 -12.98
C ALA A 271 -15.51 -9.09 -12.75
N PHE A 272 -16.19 -9.24 -11.61
CA PHE A 272 -17.30 -8.35 -11.23
C PHE A 272 -16.87 -6.89 -11.15
N PHE A 273 -15.73 -6.58 -10.52
CA PHE A 273 -15.24 -5.21 -10.36
C PHE A 273 -14.69 -4.59 -11.66
N ASN A 274 -14.38 -5.42 -12.67
CA ASN A 274 -13.92 -5.03 -14.01
C ASN A 274 -15.00 -5.23 -15.10
N SER A 275 -16.25 -5.44 -14.68
CA SER A 275 -17.43 -5.54 -15.54
C SER A 275 -18.39 -4.35 -15.33
N PRO A 276 -19.37 -4.12 -16.22
CA PRO A 276 -20.46 -3.18 -15.97
C PRO A 276 -21.19 -3.46 -14.66
N PHE A 277 -21.50 -2.40 -13.90
CA PHE A 277 -22.13 -2.53 -12.58
C PHE A 277 -23.50 -3.25 -12.60
N SER A 278 -24.16 -3.32 -13.76
CA SER A 278 -25.42 -4.06 -13.93
C SER A 278 -25.30 -5.57 -13.68
N LEU A 279 -24.10 -6.17 -13.74
CA LEU A 279 -23.91 -7.55 -13.28
C LEU A 279 -24.10 -7.70 -11.76
N LEU A 280 -23.91 -6.63 -10.98
CA LEU A 280 -24.15 -6.61 -9.53
C LEU A 280 -25.63 -6.35 -9.19
N GLU A 281 -26.41 -5.77 -10.09
CA GLU A 281 -27.86 -5.52 -9.88
C GLU A 281 -28.68 -6.82 -9.80
N HIS A 282 -28.16 -7.90 -10.40
CA HIS A 282 -28.78 -9.23 -10.39
C HIS A 282 -28.45 -10.03 -9.12
N LEU A 283 -27.59 -9.51 -8.25
CA LEU A 283 -27.10 -10.18 -7.05
C LEU A 283 -27.79 -9.65 -5.79
N ASN A 284 -27.87 -10.50 -4.77
CA ASN A 284 -28.39 -10.09 -3.49
C ASN A 284 -27.35 -9.27 -2.67
N HIS A 285 -27.82 -8.52 -1.68
CA HIS A 285 -26.95 -7.59 -0.92
C HIS A 285 -25.77 -8.30 -0.21
N TYR A 286 -25.93 -9.56 0.22
CA TYR A 286 -24.83 -10.34 0.79
C TYR A 286 -23.81 -10.78 -0.26
N GLU A 287 -24.24 -11.14 -1.47
CA GLU A 287 -23.33 -11.46 -2.58
C GLU A 287 -22.50 -10.24 -2.98
N VAL A 288 -23.13 -9.07 -3.14
CA VAL A 288 -22.46 -7.80 -3.45
C VAL A 288 -21.43 -7.44 -2.36
N ALA A 289 -21.82 -7.52 -1.09
CA ALA A 289 -20.91 -7.27 0.04
C ALA A 289 -19.75 -8.27 0.09
N SER A 290 -20.01 -9.54 -0.22
CA SER A 290 -19.00 -10.61 -0.22
C SER A 290 -18.00 -10.46 -1.36
N ILE A 291 -18.46 -10.16 -2.57
CA ILE A 291 -17.59 -9.87 -3.73
C ILE A 291 -16.67 -8.70 -3.39
N ALA A 292 -17.22 -7.60 -2.88
CA ALA A 292 -16.45 -6.42 -2.53
C ALA A 292 -15.39 -6.71 -1.44
N TYR A 293 -15.73 -7.52 -0.43
CA TYR A 293 -14.81 -8.03 0.58
C TYR A 293 -13.68 -8.88 -0.03
N VAL A 294 -14.01 -9.86 -0.89
CA VAL A 294 -13.04 -10.76 -1.52
C VAL A 294 -12.10 -10.00 -2.47
N VAL A 295 -12.59 -9.04 -3.25
CA VAL A 295 -11.75 -8.19 -4.12
C VAL A 295 -10.71 -7.41 -3.29
N GLY A 296 -11.08 -6.89 -2.12
CA GLY A 296 -10.14 -6.27 -1.18
C GLY A 296 -9.02 -7.21 -0.70
N HIS A 297 -9.32 -8.50 -0.53
CA HIS A 297 -8.31 -9.52 -0.18
C HIS A 297 -7.42 -9.93 -1.35
N LEU A 298 -7.99 -10.09 -2.55
CA LEU A 298 -7.21 -10.35 -3.77
C LEU A 298 -6.25 -9.19 -4.06
N PHE A 299 -6.71 -7.94 -3.90
CA PHE A 299 -5.88 -6.75 -4.00
C PHE A 299 -4.72 -6.73 -2.99
N HIS A 300 -4.98 -7.10 -1.73
CA HIS A 300 -3.91 -7.24 -0.73
C HIS A 300 -2.90 -8.34 -1.12
N LEU A 301 -3.35 -9.50 -1.61
CA LEU A 301 -2.46 -10.58 -2.04
C LEU A 301 -1.63 -10.20 -3.28
N LYS A 302 -2.23 -9.46 -4.23
CA LYS A 302 -1.52 -8.85 -5.37
C LYS A 302 -0.33 -8.02 -4.89
N TYR A 303 -0.56 -7.04 -4.03
CA TYR A 303 0.52 -6.18 -3.53
C TYR A 303 1.50 -6.86 -2.56
N PHE A 304 1.05 -7.90 -1.84
CA PHE A 304 1.96 -8.76 -1.07
C PHE A 304 3.03 -9.42 -1.96
N LEU A 305 2.68 -9.78 -3.20
CA LEU A 305 3.61 -10.36 -4.18
C LEU A 305 4.41 -9.29 -4.94
N ILE A 306 3.74 -8.25 -5.45
CA ILE A 306 4.39 -7.14 -6.19
C ILE A 306 5.50 -6.49 -5.36
N PHE A 307 5.26 -6.20 -4.08
CA PHE A 307 6.29 -5.67 -3.18
C PHE A 307 7.22 -6.75 -2.63
N GLY A 308 6.70 -7.96 -2.41
CA GLY A 308 7.42 -9.05 -1.76
C GLY A 308 8.58 -9.62 -2.58
N ILE A 309 8.40 -9.78 -3.89
CA ILE A 309 9.43 -10.35 -4.78
C ILE A 309 10.70 -9.47 -4.85
N PRO A 310 10.65 -8.18 -5.22
CA PRO A 310 11.82 -7.31 -5.13
C PRO A 310 12.37 -7.20 -3.71
N SER A 311 11.50 -7.22 -2.69
CA SER A 311 11.91 -7.20 -1.28
C SER A 311 12.74 -8.43 -0.88
N LEU A 312 12.44 -9.61 -1.44
CA LEU A 312 13.23 -10.84 -1.25
C LEU A 312 14.63 -10.71 -1.85
N PHE A 313 14.76 -10.25 -3.09
CA PHE A 313 16.07 -10.10 -3.75
C PHE A 313 16.91 -8.97 -3.13
N ALA A 314 16.29 -7.86 -2.74
CA ALA A 314 16.94 -6.84 -1.92
C ALA A 314 17.48 -7.41 -0.60
N SER A 315 16.70 -8.26 0.07
CA SER A 315 17.12 -8.95 1.30
C SER A 315 18.26 -9.95 1.05
N PHE A 316 18.32 -10.61 -0.12
CA PHE A 316 19.47 -11.44 -0.49
C PHE A 316 20.73 -10.58 -0.67
N ASP A 317 20.62 -9.44 -1.33
CA ASP A 317 21.73 -8.52 -1.59
C ASP A 317 22.20 -7.78 -0.33
N GLY A 318 21.50 -7.91 0.80
CA GLY A 318 21.86 -7.33 2.09
C GLY A 318 21.06 -6.08 2.47
N PHE A 319 20.28 -5.53 1.54
CA PHE A 319 19.46 -4.34 1.79
C PHE A 319 18.25 -4.62 2.68
N HIS A 320 17.77 -3.56 3.31
CA HIS A 320 16.52 -3.49 4.04
C HIS A 320 15.46 -2.77 3.20
N SER A 321 14.60 -3.57 2.58
CA SER A 321 13.40 -3.12 1.87
C SER A 321 12.30 -2.63 2.82
N PRO A 322 11.34 -1.82 2.33
CA PRO A 322 10.08 -1.57 3.03
C PRO A 322 9.38 -2.90 3.36
N GLY A 323 8.89 -3.03 4.60
CA GLY A 323 8.20 -4.23 5.03
C GLY A 323 6.90 -4.49 4.26
N ALA A 324 6.54 -5.77 4.12
CA ALA A 324 5.31 -6.22 3.44
C ALA A 324 4.04 -5.49 3.93
N PRO A 325 3.00 -5.41 3.06
CA PRO A 325 1.72 -4.79 3.41
C PRO A 325 1.10 -5.44 4.64
N ILE A 326 0.42 -4.60 5.43
CA ILE A 326 -0.39 -5.06 6.55
C ILE A 326 -1.57 -5.87 6.03
N CYS A 327 -1.83 -7.01 6.67
CA CYS A 327 -2.97 -7.85 6.33
C CYS A 327 -4.27 -7.07 6.55
N VAL A 328 -5.01 -6.81 5.47
CA VAL A 328 -6.27 -6.02 5.53
C VAL A 328 -7.33 -6.69 6.43
N ALA A 329 -7.28 -8.02 6.57
CA ALA A 329 -8.04 -8.81 7.55
C ALA A 329 -7.62 -8.57 9.03
N ARG A 330 -6.81 -7.55 9.32
CA ARG A 330 -6.29 -7.22 10.66
C ARG A 330 -6.32 -5.71 10.93
N VAL A 331 -6.94 -4.90 10.06
CA VAL A 331 -6.89 -3.44 10.15
C VAL A 331 -8.27 -2.84 10.36
N ALA A 332 -8.51 -2.34 11.57
CA ALA A 332 -9.70 -1.56 11.92
C ALA A 332 -9.42 -0.06 12.13
N LYS A 333 -8.16 0.37 12.02
CA LYS A 333 -7.78 1.80 11.99
C LYS A 333 -7.23 2.13 10.62
N TYR A 334 -7.86 3.08 9.95
CA TYR A 334 -7.42 3.56 8.66
C TYR A 334 -6.06 4.28 8.72
N SER A 335 -5.70 4.89 9.87
CA SER A 335 -4.33 5.38 10.09
C SER A 335 -3.27 4.27 10.10
N GLN A 336 -3.61 3.03 10.50
CA GLN A 336 -2.72 1.88 10.34
C GLN A 336 -2.68 1.40 8.89
N MET A 337 -3.80 1.47 8.15
CA MET A 337 -3.85 1.13 6.72
C MET A 337 -2.85 1.99 5.94
N TRP A 338 -2.98 3.32 6.02
CA TRP A 338 -2.09 4.27 5.34
C TRP A 338 -0.62 4.17 5.76
N ARG A 339 -0.32 3.76 6.99
CA ARG A 339 1.07 3.60 7.48
C ARG A 339 1.76 2.32 7.04
N TYR A 340 0.98 1.26 6.84
CA TYR A 340 1.54 -0.10 6.79
C TYR A 340 1.10 -0.94 5.59
N PHE A 341 0.19 -0.45 4.73
CA PHE A 341 -0.11 -1.09 3.45
C PHE A 341 1.04 -0.83 2.46
N ASP A 342 1.19 0.40 1.96
CA ASP A 342 2.40 0.82 1.24
C ASP A 342 3.28 1.67 2.15
N ARG A 343 4.29 1.03 2.74
CA ARG A 343 5.26 1.68 3.63
C ARG A 343 6.24 2.58 2.88
N GLY A 344 6.53 2.28 1.61
CA GLY A 344 7.45 3.06 0.80
C GLY A 344 6.84 4.40 0.45
N LEU A 345 5.63 4.37 -0.11
CA LEU A 345 4.83 5.56 -0.40
C LEU A 345 4.52 6.34 0.88
N TYR A 346 4.15 5.66 1.98
CA TYR A 346 3.92 6.33 3.27
C TYR A 346 5.16 7.10 3.77
N ASN A 347 6.33 6.46 3.79
CA ASN A 347 7.57 7.10 4.23
C ASN A 347 7.95 8.27 3.31
N PHE A 348 7.81 8.09 1.99
CA PHE A 348 8.02 9.17 1.02
C PHE A 348 7.11 10.37 1.30
N LEU A 349 5.79 10.16 1.42
CA LEU A 349 4.84 11.22 1.72
C LEU A 349 5.10 11.86 3.09
N LYS A 350 5.52 11.07 4.09
CA LYS A 350 5.85 11.54 5.44
C LYS A 350 7.07 12.46 5.44
N GLU A 351 8.22 12.00 4.96
CA GLU A 351 9.50 12.71 5.06
C GLU A 351 9.67 13.80 3.98
N GLN A 352 9.16 13.57 2.77
CA GLN A 352 9.38 14.50 1.66
C GLN A 352 8.32 15.61 1.59
N LEU A 353 7.09 15.36 2.07
CA LEU A 353 5.96 16.29 1.92
C LEU A 353 5.32 16.70 3.26
N TYR A 354 4.83 15.75 4.07
CA TYR A 354 4.01 16.02 5.25
C TYR A 354 4.78 16.73 6.39
N ILE A 355 5.92 16.17 6.82
CA ILE A 355 6.74 16.77 7.87
C ILE A 355 7.23 18.17 7.45
N PRO A 356 7.85 18.36 6.26
CA PRO A 356 8.29 19.66 5.78
C PRO A 356 7.21 20.75 5.78
N LEU A 357 5.97 20.40 5.40
CA LEU A 357 4.84 21.35 5.41
C LEU A 357 4.40 21.72 6.85
N ILE A 358 4.48 20.80 7.82
CA ILE A 358 4.18 21.08 9.24
C ILE A 358 5.28 21.91 9.91
N THR A 359 6.53 21.71 9.52
CA THR A 359 7.70 22.44 10.06
C THR A 359 7.96 23.76 9.34
N PHE A 360 7.22 24.06 8.25
CA PHE A 360 7.46 25.25 7.44
C PHE A 360 7.32 26.54 8.27
N GLY A 361 8.33 27.40 8.20
CA GLY A 361 8.52 28.53 9.12
C GLY A 361 7.33 29.49 9.21
N ALA A 362 6.56 29.66 8.14
CA ALA A 362 5.35 30.49 8.15
C ALA A 362 4.32 30.01 9.20
N PHE A 363 4.04 28.71 9.31
CA PHE A 363 3.12 28.19 10.32
C PHE A 363 3.68 28.32 11.74
N SER A 364 5.00 28.20 11.91
CA SER A 364 5.65 28.40 13.21
C SER A 364 5.73 29.88 13.61
N SER A 365 5.82 30.81 12.66
CA SER A 365 5.86 32.26 12.89
C SER A 365 4.46 32.80 13.19
N VAL A 366 3.46 32.39 12.41
CA VAL A 366 2.05 32.75 12.65
C VAL A 366 1.59 32.26 14.03
N HIS A 367 1.96 31.04 14.44
CA HIS A 367 1.68 30.55 15.80
C HIS A 367 2.35 31.42 16.89
N ARG A 368 3.58 31.91 16.65
CA ARG A 368 4.32 32.76 17.59
C ARG A 368 3.74 34.19 17.68
N GLN A 369 3.10 34.65 16.62
CA GLN A 369 2.63 36.04 16.46
C GLN A 369 1.14 36.23 16.77
N ILE A 370 0.31 35.19 16.60
CA ILE A 370 -1.15 35.23 16.82
C ILE A 370 -1.59 34.38 18.02
N GLY A 371 -0.68 33.55 18.57
CA GLY A 371 -1.01 32.54 19.58
C GLY A 371 -1.75 31.32 19.00
N PRO A 372 -1.96 30.27 19.81
CA PRO A 372 -2.60 29.03 19.37
C PRO A 372 -4.13 29.19 19.28
N ASN A 373 -4.63 29.91 18.28
CA ASN A 373 -6.05 29.92 17.97
C ASN A 373 -6.48 28.64 17.21
N LEU A 374 -7.77 28.29 17.27
CA LEU A 374 -8.26 27.04 16.67
C LEU A 374 -8.01 26.96 15.15
N ALA A 375 -8.03 28.11 14.46
CA ALA A 375 -7.78 28.22 13.02
C ALA A 375 -6.32 27.88 12.63
N THR A 376 -5.32 28.31 13.39
CA THR A 376 -3.91 27.99 13.11
C THR A 376 -3.60 26.51 13.37
N ILE A 377 -4.19 25.92 14.41
CA ILE A 377 -4.11 24.47 14.66
C ILE A 377 -4.78 23.68 13.52
N PHE A 378 -5.96 24.12 13.07
CA PHE A 378 -6.66 23.51 11.94
C PHE A 378 -5.82 23.57 10.66
N LEU A 379 -5.37 24.76 10.25
CA LEU A 379 -4.55 24.96 9.03
C LEU A 379 -3.27 24.12 9.05
N ARG A 380 -2.55 24.09 10.18
CA ARG A 380 -1.32 23.30 10.36
C ARG A 380 -1.52 21.79 10.14
N HIS A 381 -2.73 21.27 10.32
CA HIS A 381 -3.02 19.84 10.15
C HIS A 381 -3.81 19.50 8.89
N PHE A 382 -4.63 20.42 8.37
CA PHE A 382 -5.41 20.21 7.15
C PHE A 382 -4.62 20.50 5.88
N VAL A 383 -3.80 21.55 5.82
CA VAL A 383 -3.00 21.87 4.61
C VAL A 383 -2.03 20.73 4.24
N PRO A 384 -1.23 20.14 5.16
CA PRO A 384 -0.35 19.03 4.83
C PRO A 384 -1.12 17.75 4.47
N MET A 385 -2.29 17.52 5.08
CA MET A 385 -3.15 16.39 4.76
C MET A 385 -3.75 16.52 3.35
N PHE A 386 -4.22 17.71 2.99
CA PHE A 386 -4.70 18.01 1.64
C PHE A 386 -3.59 17.87 0.60
N ALA A 387 -2.39 18.41 0.84
CA ALA A 387 -1.26 18.30 -0.09
C ALA A 387 -0.85 16.83 -0.33
N VAL A 388 -0.80 16.00 0.73
CA VAL A 388 -0.53 14.57 0.62
C VAL A 388 -1.62 13.86 -0.19
N PHE A 389 -2.90 14.11 0.09
CA PHE A 389 -3.99 13.48 -0.65
C PHE A 389 -4.12 13.96 -2.10
N ALA A 390 -3.80 15.22 -2.38
CA ALA A 390 -3.73 15.74 -3.75
C ALA A 390 -2.62 15.04 -4.54
N PHE A 391 -1.45 14.82 -3.95
CA PHE A 391 -0.40 14.01 -4.59
C PHE A 391 -0.85 12.57 -4.85
N VAL A 392 -1.48 11.90 -3.88
CA VAL A 392 -2.04 10.54 -4.05
C VAL A 392 -3.06 10.50 -5.18
N LEU A 393 -3.89 11.53 -5.32
CA LEU A 393 -4.83 11.66 -6.43
C LEU A 393 -4.12 11.85 -7.78
N PHE A 394 -3.08 12.68 -7.88
CA PHE A 394 -2.28 12.79 -9.11
C PHE A 394 -1.54 11.49 -9.46
N TRP A 395 -1.12 10.71 -8.46
CA TRP A 395 -0.44 9.42 -8.63
C TRP A 395 -1.36 8.33 -9.21
N HIS A 396 -2.60 8.23 -8.75
CA HIS A 396 -3.56 7.23 -9.23
C HIS A 396 -4.44 7.71 -10.40
N GLY A 397 -4.69 9.02 -10.51
CA GLY A 397 -5.46 9.65 -11.58
C GLY A 397 -6.61 10.53 -11.07
N LEU A 398 -7.14 11.39 -11.95
CA LEU A 398 -8.18 12.38 -11.62
C LEU A 398 -9.61 11.88 -11.94
N SER A 399 -9.88 10.58 -11.77
CA SER A 399 -11.22 10.02 -12.02
C SER A 399 -12.19 10.30 -10.85
N PRO A 400 -13.51 10.39 -11.09
CA PRO A 400 -14.50 10.56 -10.01
C PRO A 400 -14.39 9.47 -8.93
N ASN A 401 -14.10 8.22 -9.34
CA ASN A 401 -13.82 7.10 -8.44
C ASN A 401 -12.69 7.43 -7.45
N TYR A 402 -11.55 7.93 -7.93
CA TYR A 402 -10.42 8.26 -7.06
C TYR A 402 -10.68 9.48 -6.17
N PHE A 403 -11.43 10.49 -6.64
CA PHE A 403 -11.92 11.58 -5.80
C PHE A 403 -12.79 11.08 -4.63
N CYS A 404 -13.72 10.15 -4.89
CA CYS A 404 -14.55 9.54 -3.85
C CYS A 404 -13.72 8.73 -2.84
N TRP A 405 -12.79 7.90 -3.32
CA TRP A 405 -11.88 7.14 -2.46
C TRP A 405 -11.04 8.02 -1.54
N VAL A 406 -10.39 9.06 -2.09
CA VAL A 406 -9.57 10.01 -1.33
C VAL A 406 -10.40 10.78 -0.31
N SER A 407 -11.60 11.23 -0.70
CA SER A 407 -12.50 11.97 0.21
C SER A 407 -12.97 11.10 1.39
N LEU A 408 -13.40 9.87 1.12
CA LEU A 408 -13.81 8.93 2.18
C LEU A 408 -12.61 8.52 3.07
N SER A 409 -11.42 8.40 2.49
CA SER A 409 -10.17 8.15 3.22
C SER A 409 -9.81 9.32 4.15
N ALA A 410 -9.98 10.56 3.71
CA ALA A 410 -9.78 11.74 4.54
C ALA A 410 -10.81 11.80 5.69
N THR A 411 -12.09 11.50 5.42
CA THR A 411 -13.14 11.39 6.44
C THR A 411 -12.79 10.36 7.52
N ALA A 412 -12.30 9.17 7.14
CA ALA A 412 -11.85 8.16 8.11
C ALA A 412 -10.73 8.65 9.03
N LEU A 413 -9.73 9.36 8.49
CA LEU A 413 -8.64 9.93 9.28
C LEU A 413 -9.07 11.11 10.17
N ILE A 414 -10.03 11.92 9.72
CA ILE A 414 -10.63 13.00 10.53
C ILE A 414 -11.43 12.38 11.69
N ALA A 415 -12.25 11.36 11.43
CA ALA A 415 -12.99 10.64 12.47
C ALA A 415 -12.06 10.00 13.51
N GLU A 416 -10.95 9.39 13.08
CA GLU A 416 -9.91 8.90 14.00
C GLU A 416 -9.28 10.01 14.85
N ARG A 417 -9.00 11.18 14.26
CA ARG A 417 -8.41 12.30 15.00
C ARG A 417 -9.40 12.87 16.02
N ILE A 418 -10.68 13.02 15.65
CA ILE A 418 -11.75 13.43 16.59
C ILE A 418 -11.80 12.42 17.75
N GLY A 419 -11.84 11.12 17.46
CA GLY A 419 -11.85 10.07 18.48
C GLY A 419 -10.60 10.03 19.39
N GLN A 420 -9.46 10.56 18.93
CA GLN A 420 -8.24 10.72 19.74
C GLN A 420 -8.26 12.00 20.60
N SER A 421 -8.96 13.04 20.14
CA SER A 421 -9.10 14.32 20.87
C SER A 421 -10.19 14.31 21.94
N LEU A 422 -11.15 13.37 21.87
CA LEU A 422 -12.16 13.22 22.93
C LEU A 422 -11.52 12.86 24.28
N PRO A 423 -12.03 13.40 25.40
CA PRO A 423 -11.51 13.05 26.72
C PRO A 423 -11.60 11.54 26.97
N LYS A 424 -10.65 11.00 27.74
CA LYS A 424 -10.64 9.57 28.09
C LYS A 424 -11.96 9.20 28.75
N TRP A 425 -12.57 8.08 28.32
CA TRP A 425 -13.91 7.71 28.76
C TRP A 425 -14.03 7.53 30.28
N HIS A 426 -12.97 7.15 30.99
CA HIS A 426 -12.94 7.12 32.46
C HIS A 426 -13.11 8.49 33.13
N THR A 427 -12.85 9.60 32.42
CA THR A 427 -13.12 10.97 32.89
C THR A 427 -14.59 11.34 32.73
N ILE A 428 -15.27 10.81 31.70
CA ILE A 428 -16.69 11.08 31.40
C ILE A 428 -17.59 10.14 32.21
N TRP A 429 -17.19 8.87 32.33
CA TRP A 429 -17.90 7.80 33.02
C TRP A 429 -16.92 7.03 33.91
N PRO A 430 -16.66 7.51 35.15
CA PRO A 430 -15.70 6.87 36.07
C PRO A 430 -16.02 5.41 36.38
N ASN A 431 -17.31 5.09 36.53
CA ASN A 431 -17.80 3.73 36.84
C ASN A 431 -17.82 2.77 35.63
N CYS A 432 -17.20 3.13 34.50
CA CYS A 432 -17.21 2.30 33.29
C CYS A 432 -16.12 1.22 33.38
N SER A 433 -16.51 -0.05 33.33
CA SER A 433 -15.54 -1.16 33.30
C SER A 433 -14.65 -1.07 32.05
N GLU A 434 -13.38 -1.47 32.17
CA GLU A 434 -12.47 -1.52 31.02
C GLU A 434 -13.02 -2.38 29.87
N ALA A 435 -13.76 -3.45 30.19
CA ALA A 435 -14.42 -4.30 29.20
C ALA A 435 -15.50 -3.53 28.42
N THR A 436 -16.35 -2.78 29.11
CA THR A 436 -17.36 -1.91 28.49
C THR A 436 -16.70 -0.82 27.65
N PHE A 437 -15.61 -0.22 28.13
CA PHE A 437 -14.85 0.75 27.35
C PHE A 437 -14.26 0.16 26.06
N VAL A 438 -13.71 -1.07 26.10
CA VAL A 438 -13.22 -1.76 24.89
C VAL A 438 -14.35 -2.00 23.89
N ARG A 439 -15.54 -2.41 24.34
CA ARG A 439 -16.73 -2.58 23.48
C ARG A 439 -17.18 -1.26 22.85
N LEU A 440 -17.33 -0.20 23.65
CA LEU A 440 -17.70 1.14 23.15
C LEU A 440 -16.69 1.64 22.12
N LYS A 441 -15.40 1.42 22.35
CA LYS A 441 -14.33 1.73 21.39
C LYS A 441 -14.44 0.91 20.10
N ALA A 442 -14.73 -0.39 20.20
CA ALA A 442 -14.93 -1.25 19.02
C ALA A 442 -16.15 -0.80 18.20
N ALA A 443 -17.24 -0.37 18.84
CA ALA A 443 -18.40 0.22 18.18
C ALA A 443 -18.05 1.57 17.53
N SER A 444 -17.36 2.47 18.23
CA SER A 444 -16.96 3.78 17.66
C SER A 444 -16.01 3.65 16.46
N MET A 445 -15.23 2.58 16.39
CA MET A 445 -14.36 2.29 15.24
C MET A 445 -15.13 1.92 13.96
N LEU A 446 -16.45 1.67 14.01
CA LEU A 446 -17.28 1.58 12.81
C LEU A 446 -17.27 2.90 12.00
N PHE A 447 -17.29 4.05 12.68
CA PHE A 447 -17.20 5.36 12.02
C PHE A 447 -15.88 5.60 11.26
N THR A 448 -14.83 4.85 11.58
CA THR A 448 -13.52 4.93 10.92
C THR A 448 -13.35 3.84 9.86
N VAL A 449 -13.92 2.65 10.10
CA VAL A 449 -13.86 1.50 9.17
C VAL A 449 -14.80 1.68 7.98
N ILE A 450 -16.04 2.16 8.18
CA ILE A 450 -17.05 2.26 7.11
C ILE A 450 -16.58 3.17 5.96
N PRO A 451 -16.13 4.43 6.17
CA PRO A 451 -15.66 5.26 5.07
C PRO A 451 -14.41 4.66 4.40
N GLY A 452 -13.53 4.02 5.16
CA GLY A 452 -12.34 3.36 4.64
C GLY A 452 -12.66 2.20 3.68
N ILE A 453 -13.51 1.27 4.10
CA ILE A 453 -13.91 0.11 3.29
C ILE A 453 -14.63 0.56 2.01
N PHE A 454 -15.64 1.43 2.13
CA PHE A 454 -16.37 1.89 0.96
C PHE A 454 -15.50 2.74 0.03
N GLY A 455 -14.57 3.54 0.57
CA GLY A 455 -13.58 4.26 -0.22
C GLY A 455 -12.74 3.31 -1.08
N ILE A 456 -12.30 2.17 -0.54
CA ILE A 456 -11.55 1.16 -1.29
C ILE A 456 -12.38 0.59 -2.45
N PHE A 457 -13.70 0.45 -2.32
CA PHE A 457 -14.54 -0.05 -3.43
C PHE A 457 -14.62 0.93 -4.61
N PHE A 458 -14.57 2.24 -4.37
CA PHE A 458 -14.39 3.23 -5.43
C PHE A 458 -13.01 3.13 -6.08
N PHE A 459 -11.97 2.81 -5.31
CA PHE A 459 -10.59 2.68 -5.82
C PHE A 459 -10.37 1.42 -6.66
N LEU A 460 -10.99 0.29 -6.30
CA LEU A 460 -10.76 -1.01 -6.94
C LEU A 460 -11.66 -1.30 -8.14
N GLY A 461 -12.83 -0.68 -8.23
CA GLY A 461 -13.81 -0.94 -9.29
C GLY A 461 -13.69 0.01 -10.47
N LEU A 462 -14.19 -0.42 -11.63
CA LEU A 462 -14.47 0.48 -12.75
C LEU A 462 -15.47 1.58 -12.37
N ASN A 463 -15.54 2.63 -13.21
CA ASN A 463 -16.49 3.73 -13.03
C ASN A 463 -17.93 3.17 -12.89
N GLY A 464 -18.59 3.55 -11.80
CA GLY A 464 -19.94 3.07 -11.46
C GLY A 464 -19.99 1.90 -10.47
N VAL A 465 -19.02 0.97 -10.47
CA VAL A 465 -19.05 -0.21 -9.56
C VAL A 465 -19.02 0.21 -8.10
N GLY A 466 -18.01 1.00 -7.69
CA GLY A 466 -17.91 1.47 -6.31
C GLY A 466 -19.11 2.33 -5.87
N ALA A 467 -19.67 3.11 -6.80
CA ALA A 467 -20.88 3.91 -6.56
C ALA A 467 -22.12 3.03 -6.34
N PHE A 468 -22.29 1.96 -7.13
CA PHE A 468 -23.36 1.00 -6.96
C PHE A 468 -23.26 0.29 -5.59
N VAL A 469 -22.08 -0.22 -5.24
CA VAL A 469 -21.83 -0.89 -3.95
C VAL A 469 -22.09 0.07 -2.76
N PHE A 470 -21.64 1.33 -2.87
CA PHE A 470 -21.89 2.36 -1.87
C PHE A 470 -23.38 2.68 -1.72
N ARG A 471 -24.11 2.85 -2.83
CA ARG A 471 -25.54 3.14 -2.81
C ARG A 471 -26.35 1.98 -2.23
N SER A 472 -26.24 0.80 -2.84
CA SER A 472 -27.03 -0.39 -2.50
C SER A 472 -26.80 -0.89 -1.07
N LEU A 473 -25.57 -0.85 -0.56
CA LEU A 473 -25.27 -1.35 0.79
C LEU A 473 -25.35 -0.26 1.85
N LEU A 474 -24.80 0.94 1.62
CA LEU A 474 -24.72 1.97 2.66
C LEU A 474 -25.90 2.95 2.62
N LEU A 475 -26.18 3.58 1.48
CA LEU A 475 -27.22 4.62 1.41
C LEU A 475 -28.62 4.03 1.56
N ASP A 476 -28.93 3.02 0.74
CA ASP A 476 -30.22 2.33 0.77
C ASP A 476 -30.37 1.53 2.08
N GLY A 477 -29.28 0.98 2.61
CA GLY A 477 -29.23 0.33 3.92
C GLY A 477 -29.55 1.28 5.08
N LEU A 478 -28.90 2.46 5.14
CA LEU A 478 -29.18 3.48 6.17
C LEU A 478 -30.62 3.98 6.05
N SER A 479 -31.11 4.24 4.83
CA SER A 479 -32.49 4.64 4.56
C SER A 479 -33.50 3.60 5.06
N GLN A 480 -33.24 2.31 4.82
CA GLN A 480 -34.09 1.21 5.28
C GLN A 480 -34.01 1.00 6.81
N ILE A 481 -32.86 1.20 7.45
CA ILE A 481 -32.75 1.17 8.92
C ILE A 481 -33.56 2.33 9.53
N LEU A 482 -33.41 3.55 9.03
CA LEU A 482 -34.13 4.74 9.52
C LEU A 482 -35.65 4.64 9.30
N SER A 483 -36.09 3.97 8.23
CA SER A 483 -37.51 3.70 7.96
C SER A 483 -38.02 2.37 8.54
N LEU A 484 -37.23 1.70 9.39
CA LEU A 484 -37.55 0.42 10.05
C LEU A 484 -37.88 -0.74 9.09
N ARG A 485 -37.43 -0.68 7.83
CA ARG A 485 -37.61 -1.70 6.78
C ARG A 485 -36.56 -2.83 6.88
N ILE A 486 -36.40 -3.39 8.08
CA ILE A 486 -35.35 -4.36 8.42
C ILE A 486 -35.84 -5.81 8.57
N PHE A 487 -37.12 -6.08 8.35
CA PHE A 487 -37.73 -7.39 8.63
C PHE A 487 -37.47 -8.48 7.57
N SER A 488 -37.10 -8.09 6.33
CA SER A 488 -36.67 -9.06 5.32
C SER A 488 -35.17 -9.30 5.45
N SER A 489 -34.75 -10.56 5.53
CA SER A 489 -33.34 -10.95 5.67
C SER A 489 -32.44 -10.54 4.49
N ASN A 490 -33.04 -10.18 3.35
CA ASN A 490 -32.35 -9.65 2.17
C ASN A 490 -32.61 -8.14 1.94
N SER A 491 -33.21 -7.41 2.89
CA SER A 491 -33.28 -5.96 2.78
C SER A 491 -31.90 -5.35 2.99
N ALA A 492 -31.57 -4.28 2.26
CA ALA A 492 -30.32 -3.55 2.44
C ALA A 492 -30.14 -3.09 3.90
N GLY A 493 -31.25 -2.74 4.58
CA GLY A 493 -31.23 -2.35 5.99
C GLY A 493 -30.84 -3.50 6.93
N PHE A 494 -31.37 -4.72 6.70
CA PHE A 494 -30.98 -5.89 7.48
C PHE A 494 -29.51 -6.27 7.21
N VAL A 495 -29.09 -6.29 5.95
CA VAL A 495 -27.71 -6.63 5.58
C VAL A 495 -26.73 -5.61 6.17
N LEU A 496 -27.01 -4.30 6.09
CA LEU A 496 -26.15 -3.28 6.68
C LEU A 496 -26.05 -3.40 8.21
N LEU A 497 -27.18 -3.67 8.90
CA LEU A 497 -27.18 -3.89 10.35
C LEU A 497 -26.34 -5.12 10.73
N HIS A 498 -26.43 -6.21 9.96
CA HIS A 498 -25.59 -7.38 10.15
C HIS A 498 -24.10 -7.07 9.88
N LEU A 499 -23.77 -6.31 8.82
CA LEU A 499 -22.41 -5.85 8.55
C LEU A 499 -21.84 -4.99 9.69
N PHE A 500 -22.66 -4.16 10.36
CA PHE A 500 -22.23 -3.44 11.57
C PHE A 500 -21.91 -4.38 12.74
N LEU A 501 -22.70 -5.44 12.95
CA LEU A 501 -22.42 -6.46 13.96
C LEU A 501 -21.13 -7.24 13.66
N LEU A 502 -20.92 -7.64 12.39
CA LEU A 502 -19.68 -8.30 11.95
C LEU A 502 -18.47 -7.36 12.13
N GLY A 503 -18.61 -6.08 11.77
CA GLY A 503 -17.61 -5.04 11.98
C GLY A 503 -17.28 -4.81 13.46
N PHE A 504 -18.27 -4.86 14.35
CA PHE A 504 -18.05 -4.77 15.80
C PHE A 504 -17.22 -5.96 16.32
N CYS A 505 -17.55 -7.19 15.92
CA CYS A 505 -16.77 -8.39 16.27
C CYS A 505 -15.33 -8.30 15.74
N PHE A 506 -15.18 -7.90 14.48
CA PHE A 506 -13.88 -7.65 13.83
C PHE A 506 -13.04 -6.59 14.57
N ASN A 507 -13.65 -5.47 14.96
CA ASN A 507 -12.98 -4.40 15.69
C ASN A 507 -12.49 -4.86 17.07
N ASN A 508 -13.26 -5.69 17.79
CA ASN A 508 -12.80 -6.31 19.04
C ASN A 508 -11.62 -7.26 18.82
N VAL A 509 -11.67 -8.11 17.78
CA VAL A 509 -10.55 -8.98 17.39
C VAL A 509 -9.30 -8.14 17.11
N CYS A 510 -9.39 -7.09 16.29
CA CYS A 510 -8.31 -6.15 16.00
C CYS A 510 -7.75 -5.46 17.25
N LEU A 511 -8.59 -5.00 18.17
CA LEU A 511 -8.15 -4.34 19.41
C LEU A 511 -7.37 -5.30 20.33
N PHE A 512 -7.80 -6.56 20.45
CA PHE A 512 -7.06 -7.59 21.19
C PHE A 512 -5.70 -7.87 20.53
N ILE A 513 -5.71 -8.02 19.22
CA ILE A 513 -4.55 -8.27 18.38
C ILE A 513 -3.50 -7.16 18.49
N ASP A 514 -3.93 -5.89 18.47
CA ASP A 514 -3.07 -4.72 18.63
C ASP A 514 -2.47 -4.70 20.04
N ALA A 515 -3.29 -4.92 21.08
CA ALA A 515 -2.84 -4.95 22.47
C ALA A 515 -1.77 -6.04 22.71
N LYS A 516 -1.88 -7.20 22.05
CA LYS A 516 -0.86 -8.26 22.13
C LYS A 516 0.40 -7.98 21.30
N LEU A 517 0.32 -7.18 20.23
CA LEU A 517 1.48 -6.81 19.42
C LEU A 517 2.23 -5.57 19.93
N ALA A 518 1.57 -4.67 20.66
CA ALA A 518 2.17 -3.41 21.11
C ALA A 518 3.51 -3.56 21.87
N PRO A 519 3.68 -4.52 22.81
CA PRO A 519 4.96 -4.72 23.49
C PRO A 519 6.09 -5.18 22.55
N ALA A 520 5.76 -5.94 21.50
CA ALA A 520 6.73 -6.39 20.50
C ALA A 520 7.12 -5.27 19.52
N GLN A 521 6.21 -4.33 19.24
CA GLN A 521 6.50 -3.13 18.46
C GLN A 521 7.36 -2.13 19.25
N GLN A 522 7.04 -1.89 20.52
CA GLN A 522 7.85 -1.03 21.40
C GLN A 522 9.29 -1.57 21.55
N ARG A 523 9.48 -2.89 21.75
CA ARG A 523 10.81 -3.52 21.77
C ARG A 523 11.58 -3.43 20.45
N LYS A 524 10.89 -3.37 19.30
CA LYS A 524 11.54 -3.16 17.99
C LYS A 524 11.94 -1.70 17.79
N ASN A 525 11.10 -0.75 18.22
CA ASN A 525 11.37 0.67 18.08
C ASN A 525 12.47 1.14 19.07
N GLY A 526 12.47 0.64 20.30
CA GLY A 526 13.51 0.97 21.30
C GLY A 526 14.92 0.56 20.84
N LYS A 527 15.06 -0.62 20.24
CA LYS A 527 16.34 -1.07 19.63
C LYS A 527 16.78 -0.30 18.37
N GLY A 528 15.93 0.59 17.85
CA GLY A 528 16.30 1.58 16.84
C GLY A 528 16.69 2.94 17.43
N SER A 529 16.39 3.18 18.71
CA SER A 529 16.72 4.42 19.43
C SER A 529 18.08 4.34 20.14
N GLU A 530 18.42 3.17 20.72
CA GLU A 530 19.69 2.88 21.43
C GLU A 530 20.93 2.80 20.49
N LYS A 531 20.92 3.50 19.36
CA LYS A 531 22.03 3.56 18.39
C LYS A 531 22.35 4.97 17.87
N ASN A 532 21.61 5.99 18.33
CA ASN A 532 21.82 7.39 18.01
C ASN A 532 21.93 8.23 19.30
N GLU A 533 22.71 7.74 20.27
CA GLU A 533 23.40 8.56 21.28
C GLU A 533 24.91 8.51 20.97
#